data_AF-A0A7X3SMG0-F1
#
_entry.id   AF-A0A7X3SMG0-F1
#
_cell.length_a   1.000
_cell.length_b   1.000
_cell.length_c   1.000
_cell.angle_alpha   90.00
_cell.angle_beta   90.00
_cell.angle_gamma   90.00
#
_symmetry.space_group_name_H-M   'P 1'
#
loop_
_entity.id
_entity.type
_entity.pdbx_description
1 polymer ?
#
loop_
_entity_poly.entity_id
_entity_poly.type
_entity_poly.pdbx_seq_one_letter_code
_entity_poly.pdbx_strand_id
1 'polypeptide(L)' 'MKPDMDLICALTSFSVGTLDGRDTMMVIETATTAEEYEQGVRRQMPVAMTAEHARELGEALLLAARAALMGDAPSYALN' A
#
# COMPACT_ATOMS: atom_id res chain seq x y z
N MET A 1 -6.76 -16.42 14.75
CA MET A 1 -7.52 -15.24 14.30
C MET A 1 -7.11 -14.99 12.86
N LYS A 2 -8.03 -15.11 11.89
CA LYS A 2 -7.78 -14.51 10.57
C LYS A 2 -7.75 -12.99 10.80
N PRO A 3 -6.79 -12.24 10.25
CA PRO A 3 -6.88 -10.79 10.26
C PRO A 3 -8.24 -10.40 9.69
N ASP A 4 -8.91 -9.46 10.36
CA ASP A 4 -10.25 -9.00 9.99
C ASP A 4 -10.13 -8.18 8.71
N MET A 5 -10.11 -8.89 7.57
CA MET A 5 -9.98 -8.33 6.22
C MET A 5 -11.19 -7.45 5.86
N ASP A 6 -12.26 -7.53 6.65
CA ASP A 6 -13.46 -6.71 6.48
C ASP A 6 -13.19 -5.22 6.84
N LEU A 7 -12.08 -4.92 7.53
CA LEU A 7 -11.67 -3.56 7.91
C LEU A 7 -10.49 -3.00 7.10
N ILE A 8 -9.71 -3.85 6.41
CA ILE A 8 -8.48 -3.44 5.73
C ILE A 8 -8.42 -4.10 4.34
N CYS A 9 -8.40 -3.28 3.29
CA CYS A 9 -8.24 -3.75 1.92
C CYS A 9 -6.91 -4.51 1.77
N ALA A 10 -6.94 -5.75 1.25
CA ALA A 10 -5.71 -6.48 0.97
C ALA A 10 -4.98 -5.84 -0.20
N LEU A 11 -3.70 -5.50 0.00
CA LEU A 11 -2.80 -5.18 -1.11
C LEU A 11 -2.55 -6.45 -1.93
N THR A 12 -2.96 -6.44 -3.20
CA THR A 12 -2.82 -7.60 -4.09
C THR A 12 -1.68 -7.42 -5.08
N SER A 13 -1.42 -6.19 -5.49
CA SER A 13 -0.34 -5.81 -6.41
C SER A 13 -0.09 -4.31 -6.30
N PHE A 14 1.07 -3.85 -6.76
CA PHE A 14 1.30 -2.44 -7.03
C PHE A 14 2.24 -2.28 -8.23
N SER A 15 2.14 -1.14 -8.91
CA SER A 15 3.10 -0.73 -9.93
C SER A 15 3.49 0.73 -9.73
N VAL A 16 4.71 1.08 -10.12
CA VAL A 16 5.26 2.44 -10.01
C VAL A 16 5.83 2.88 -11.34
N GLY A 17 5.71 4.17 -11.63
CA GLY A 17 6.25 4.82 -12.82
C GLY A 17 6.43 6.31 -12.60
N THR A 18 6.85 7.01 -13.65
CA THR A 18 6.96 8.47 -13.64
C THR A 18 5.90 9.09 -14.55
N LEU A 19 5.42 10.28 -14.17
CA LEU A 19 4.53 11.10 -14.96
C LEU A 19 5.34 12.32 -15.43
N ASP A 20 5.44 12.48 -16.75
CA ASP A 20 6.22 13.53 -17.42
C ASP A 20 7.69 13.67 -16.96
N GLY A 21 8.25 12.60 -16.36
CA GLY A 21 9.62 12.56 -15.85
C GLY A 21 9.87 13.41 -14.60
N ARG A 22 8.82 13.96 -13.97
CA ARG A 22 8.93 14.84 -12.79
C ARG A 22 8.22 14.28 -11.57
N ASP A 23 7.00 13.79 -11.79
CA ASP A 23 6.17 13.24 -10.74
C ASP A 23 6.22 11.72 -10.77
N THR A 24 5.90 11.11 -9.64
CA THR A 24 5.78 9.66 -9.49
C THR A 24 4.32 9.27 -9.52
N MET A 25 4.02 8.18 -10.22
CA MET A 25 2.70 7.57 -10.22
C MET A 25 2.83 6.16 -9.64
N MET A 26 1.95 5.82 -8.70
CA MET A 26 1.79 4.47 -8.19
C MET A 26 0.36 4.01 -8.44
N VAL A 27 0.17 2.79 -8.93
CA VAL A 27 -1.14 2.14 -8.98
C VAL A 27 -1.15 1.05 -7.94
N ILE A 28 -2.02 1.17 -6.94
CA ILE A 28 -2.22 0.17 -5.89
C ILE A 28 -3.41 -0.68 -6.29
N GLU A 29 -3.24 -2.01 -6.33
CA GLU A 29 -4.34 -2.95 -6.53
C GLU A 29 -4.73 -3.56 -5.20
N THR A 30 -6.03 -3.56 -4.92
CA THR A 30 -6.57 -4.11 -3.68
C THR A 30 -7.80 -4.98 -3.88
N ALA A 31 -8.06 -5.85 -2.91
CA ALA A 31 -9.36 -6.50 -2.72
C ALA A 31 -9.96 -6.01 -1.40
N THR A 32 -11.22 -5.57 -1.43
CA THR A 32 -11.89 -4.96 -0.26
C THR A 32 -12.61 -5.98 0.61
N THR A 33 -12.82 -7.19 0.09
CA THR A 33 -13.37 -8.32 0.84
C THR A 33 -12.55 -9.59 0.54
N ALA A 34 -12.67 -10.59 1.42
CA ALA A 34 -12.06 -11.89 1.19
C ALA A 34 -12.64 -12.58 -0.08
N GLU A 35 -13.94 -12.41 -0.33
CA GLU A 35 -14.60 -12.94 -1.53
C GLU A 35 -14.04 -12.31 -2.81
N GLU A 36 -13.87 -10.98 -2.84
CA GLU A 36 -13.23 -10.30 -3.97
C GLU A 36 -11.81 -10.83 -4.21
N TYR A 37 -11.06 -11.07 -3.14
CA TYR A 37 -9.71 -11.63 -3.23
C TYR A 37 -9.71 -13.03 -3.86
N GLU A 38 -10.59 -13.92 -3.39
CA GLU A 38 -10.72 -15.30 -3.87
C GLU A 38 -11.22 -15.36 -5.32
N GLN A 39 -12.12 -14.47 -5.71
CA GLN A 39 -12.65 -14.38 -7.08
C GLN A 39 -11.70 -13.63 -8.04
N GLY A 40 -10.57 -13.12 -7.54
CA GLY A 40 -9.61 -12.37 -8.34
C GLY A 40 -10.09 -10.96 -8.73
N VAL A 41 -11.11 -10.42 -8.07
CA VAL A 41 -11.59 -9.04 -8.26
C VAL A 41 -10.55 -8.09 -7.68
N ARG A 42 -10.09 -7.15 -8.51
CA ARG A 42 -9.07 -6.14 -8.14
C ARG A 42 -9.62 -4.74 -8.34
N ARG A 43 -9.44 -3.89 -7.34
CA ARG A 43 -9.72 -2.45 -7.40
C ARG A 43 -8.40 -1.70 -7.51
N GLN A 44 -8.32 -0.79 -8.48
CA GLN A 44 -7.13 0.02 -8.70
C GLN A 44 -7.31 1.39 -8.06
N MET A 45 -6.30 1.83 -7.33
CA MET A 45 -6.18 3.17 -6.78
C MET A 45 -4.91 3.82 -7.33
N PRO A 46 -5.04 4.70 -8.34
CA PRO A 46 -3.92 5.50 -8.82
C PRO A 46 -3.60 6.61 -7.81
N VAL A 47 -2.32 6.79 -7.52
CA VAL A 47 -1.79 7.82 -6.65
C VAL A 47 -0.69 8.56 -7.40
N ALA A 48 -0.91 9.86 -7.65
CA ALA A 48 0.11 10.75 -8.19
C ALA A 48 0.74 11.55 -7.05
N MET A 49 2.05 11.69 -7.06
CA MET A 49 2.80 12.38 -6.01
C MET A 49 4.11 12.97 -6.56
N THR A 50 4.66 13.97 -5.87
CA THR A 50 5.98 14.49 -6.22
C THR A 50 7.06 13.45 -5.92
N ALA A 51 8.24 13.59 -6.52
CA ALA A 51 9.38 12.72 -6.24
C ALA A 51 9.80 12.73 -4.75
N GLU A 52 9.63 13.86 -4.07
CA GLU A 52 9.92 14.00 -2.63
C GLU A 52 8.96 13.15 -1.78
N HIS A 53 7.65 13.26 -1.99
CA HIS A 53 6.67 12.45 -1.28
C HIS A 53 6.81 10.95 -1.61
N ALA A 54 7.21 10.60 -2.83
CA ALA A 54 7.50 9.20 -3.19
C ALA A 54 8.65 8.63 -2.37
N ARG A 55 9.71 9.42 -2.15
CA ARG A 55 10.84 9.04 -1.31
C ARG A 55 10.40 8.86 0.14
N GLU A 56 9.67 9.82 0.70
CA GLU A 56 9.16 9.77 2.07
C GLU A 56 8.25 8.56 2.30
N LEU A 57 7.33 8.29 1.36
CA LEU A 57 6.48 7.10 1.40
C LEU A 57 7.29 5.81 1.40
N GLY A 58 8.31 5.71 0.54
CA GLY A 58 9.20 4.55 0.49
C GLY A 58 9.96 4.33 1.80
N GLU A 59 10.48 5.39 2.40
CA GLU A 59 11.16 5.34 3.70
C GLU A 59 10.21 4.89 4.83
N ALA A 60 8.98 5.41 4.86
CA ALA A 60 7.96 5.01 5.82
C ALA A 60 7.59 3.52 5.69
N LEU A 61 7.41 3.02 4.46
CA LEU A 61 7.13 1.60 4.21
C LEU A 61 8.29 0.69 4.63
N LEU A 62 9.54 1.08 4.38
CA LEU A 62 10.72 0.34 4.83
C LEU A 62 10.81 0.30 6.36
N LEU A 63 10.51 1.41 7.04
CA LEU A 63 10.47 1.46 8.49
C LEU A 63 9.38 0.55 9.06
N ALA A 64 8.17 0.62 8.51
CA ALA A 64 7.04 -0.22 8.91
C ALA A 64 7.36 -1.71 8.71
N ALA A 65 7.97 -2.08 7.59
CA ALA A 65 8.39 -3.46 7.31
C ALA A 65 9.41 -3.96 8.35
N ARG A 66 10.41 -3.13 8.70
CA ARG A 66 11.38 -3.47 9.75
C ARG A 66 10.70 -3.67 11.10
N ALA A 67 9.82 -2.76 11.51
CA ALA A 67 9.09 -2.87 12.77
C ALA A 67 8.22 -4.15 12.80
N ALA A 68 7.53 -4.48 11.70
CA ALA A 68 6.74 -5.70 11.58
C ALA A 68 7.59 -6.97 11.71
N LEU A 69 8.76 -7.01 11.08
CA LEU A 69 9.69 -8.13 11.16
C LEU A 69 10.31 -8.31 12.56
N MET A 70 10.46 -7.23 13.31
CA MET A 70 10.94 -7.26 14.69
C MET A 70 9.86 -7.66 15.70
N GLY A 71 8.61 -7.87 15.26
CA GLY A 71 7.47 -8.12 16.14
C GLY A 71 6.99 -6.86 16.88
N ASP A 72 7.52 -5.70 16.50
CA ASP A 72 7.36 -4.44 17.20
C ASP A 72 6.34 -3.51 16.52
N ALA A 73 5.72 -3.91 15.40
CA ALA A 73 4.87 -3.03 14.59
C ALA A 73 3.81 -2.29 15.43
N PRO A 74 4.05 -1.01 15.78
CA PRO A 74 3.06 -0.23 16.45
C PRO A 74 2.07 0.23 15.38
N SER A 75 0.79 0.02 15.64
CA SER A 75 -0.28 0.66 14.88
C SER A 75 -0.27 2.16 15.17
N TYR A 76 0.56 2.92 14.45
CA TYR A 76 0.46 4.38 14.42
C TYR A 76 0.37 4.81 12.96
N ALA A 77 -0.85 4.86 12.44
CA ALA A 77 -1.18 5.79 11.39
C ALA A 77 -1.07 7.20 12.00
N LEU A 78 -0.03 7.95 11.63
CA LEU A 78 0.03 9.38 11.89
C LEU A 78 -0.62 10.10 10.71
N ASN A 79 -1.59 10.96 11.03
CA ASN A 79 -2.32 11.83 10.09
C ASN A 79 -1.40 12.82 9.37
#